data_AF-A0A355ARJ5-F1
#
_entry.id   AF-A0A355ARJ5-F1
#
_cell.length_a   1.000
_cell.length_b   1.000
_cell.length_c   1.000
_cell.angle_alpha   90.00
_cell.angle_beta   90.00
_cell.angle_gamma   90.00
#
_symmetry.space_group_name_H-M   'P 1'
#
loop_
_entity.id
_entity.type
_entity.pdbx_description
1 polymer ?
#
loop_
_entity_poly.entity_id
_entity_poly.type
_entity_poly.pdbx_seq_one_letter_code
_entity_poly.pdbx_strand_id
1 'polypeptide(L)'
;MAKKSQQQRRLLLKGIAASALAPRIVMGNTVTNPDVVIIGAGIAGLEAAKTLLNKGVSFLVVEANYRIGGRVHTNNKIFGVPFDTHAHWMMVPRKNPLIDYAKEVGFNIYEDLGKQKYFVGDREASKDELADLSITYQAFNKKIKESVYSGAVGEDDNARTALGEDFFKRPWGYTVASDYGVWNMAQNSEDWSPNDWWNSIGGDDWFCAEGYGSVVAHYGQ
;
A
#
# COMPACT_ATOMS: atom_id res chain seq x y z
N MET A 1 -31.05 38.22 57.27
CA MET A 1 -31.56 37.24 56.30
C MET A 1 -30.85 37.43 54.95
N ALA A 2 -29.78 36.70 54.62
CA ALA A 2 -29.18 36.72 53.26
C ALA A 2 -28.16 35.58 52.96
N LYS A 3 -28.16 34.46 53.69
CA LYS A 3 -27.12 33.42 53.56
C LYS A 3 -27.50 32.20 52.69
N LYS A 4 -28.76 32.10 52.22
CA LYS A 4 -29.28 30.93 51.48
C LYS A 4 -28.94 30.92 49.97
N SER A 5 -28.73 32.07 49.31
CA SER A 5 -28.57 32.11 47.84
C SER A 5 -27.19 31.66 47.33
N GLN A 6 -26.13 31.84 48.12
CA GLN A 6 -24.78 31.44 47.73
C GLN A 6 -24.56 29.92 47.73
N GLN A 7 -25.21 29.19 48.64
CA GLN A 7 -25.11 27.72 48.70
C GLN A 7 -25.83 27.06 47.53
N GLN A 8 -26.98 27.60 47.10
CA GLN A 8 -27.72 27.10 45.94
C GLN A 8 -26.97 27.31 44.62
N ARG A 9 -26.30 28.46 44.44
CA ARG A 9 -25.45 28.73 43.27
C ARG A 9 -24.24 27.80 43.19
N ARG A 10 -23.60 27.49 44.33
CA ARG A 10 -22.48 26.54 44.40
C ARG A 10 -22.92 25.10 44.14
N LEU A 11 -24.12 24.70 44.58
CA LEU A 11 -24.66 23.38 44.24
C LEU A 11 -24.97 23.27 42.73
N LEU A 12 -25.56 24.31 42.13
CA LEU A 12 -25.84 24.35 40.69
C LEU A 12 -24.54 24.32 39.85
N LEU A 13 -23.50 25.08 40.23
CA LEU A 13 -22.20 25.03 39.55
C LEU A 13 -21.51 23.66 39.68
N LYS A 14 -21.64 22.98 40.82
CA LYS A 14 -21.10 21.62 40.99
C LYS A 14 -21.86 20.58 40.15
N GLY A 15 -23.17 20.76 39.96
CA GLY A 15 -23.99 19.91 39.08
C GLY A 15 -23.63 20.05 37.60
N ILE A 16 -23.34 21.26 37.13
CA ILE A 16 -22.93 21.53 35.73
C ILE A 16 -21.49 21.05 35.46
N ALA A 17 -20.59 21.14 36.44
CA ALA A 17 -19.24 20.59 36.29
C ALA A 17 -19.23 19.06 36.24
N ALA A 18 -20.15 18.38 36.94
CA ALA A 18 -20.27 16.93 36.92
C ALA A 18 -20.82 16.40 35.58
N SER A 19 -21.68 17.15 34.87
CA SER A 19 -22.18 16.74 33.55
C SER A 19 -21.18 16.97 32.41
N ALA A 20 -20.16 17.81 32.61
CA ALA A 20 -19.06 17.99 31.66
C ALA A 20 -17.97 16.90 31.77
N LEU A 21 -17.96 16.12 32.88
CA LEU A 21 -17.01 15.04 33.15
C LEU A 21 -17.62 13.63 33.01
N ALA A 22 -18.94 13.53 32.87
CA ALA A 22 -19.54 12.28 32.45
C ALA A 22 -19.10 12.02 31.00
N PRO A 23 -18.57 10.83 30.66
CA PRO A 23 -18.34 10.49 29.27
C PRO A 23 -19.68 10.68 28.56
N ARG A 24 -19.72 11.59 27.58
CA ARG A 24 -20.78 11.56 26.60
C ARG A 24 -20.61 10.24 25.87
N ILE A 25 -21.26 9.20 26.37
CA ILE A 25 -21.58 8.04 25.56
C ILE A 25 -22.56 8.59 24.54
N VAL A 26 -22.02 9.16 23.47
CA VAL A 26 -22.71 9.18 22.21
C VAL A 26 -22.82 7.71 21.86
N MET A 27 -23.92 7.08 22.27
CA MET A 27 -24.39 5.87 21.60
C MET A 27 -24.68 6.36 20.18
N GLY A 28 -23.64 6.35 19.33
CA GLY A 28 -23.81 6.55 17.91
C GLY A 28 -24.88 5.58 17.46
N ASN A 29 -25.78 6.02 16.56
CA ASN A 29 -26.81 5.19 15.98
C ASN A 29 -26.22 3.83 15.62
N THR A 30 -26.38 2.85 16.51
CA THR A 30 -26.05 1.47 16.18
C THR A 30 -27.04 1.14 15.09
N VAL A 31 -26.56 0.96 13.87
CA VAL A 31 -27.41 0.54 12.76
C VAL A 31 -27.87 -0.88 13.13
N THR A 32 -29.06 -0.99 13.72
CA THR A 32 -29.57 -2.25 14.26
C THR A 32 -30.03 -3.20 13.16
N ASN A 33 -30.19 -2.69 11.93
CA ASN A 33 -30.61 -3.45 10.76
C ASN A 33 -30.08 -2.77 9.47
N PRO A 34 -28.77 -2.88 9.17
CA PRO A 34 -28.20 -2.27 7.97
C PRO A 34 -28.66 -3.00 6.71
N ASP A 35 -28.78 -2.27 5.59
CA ASP A 35 -29.04 -2.86 4.28
C ASP A 35 -27.82 -3.65 3.78
N VAL A 36 -26.62 -3.20 4.14
CA VAL A 36 -25.34 -3.79 3.72
C VAL A 36 -24.40 -4.01 4.90
N VAL A 37 -23.79 -5.18 4.98
CA VAL A 37 -22.67 -5.44 5.90
C VAL A 37 -21.39 -5.59 5.08
N ILE A 38 -20.41 -4.74 5.37
CA ILE A 38 -19.07 -4.77 4.79
C ILE A 38 -18.14 -5.50 5.75
N ILE A 39 -17.55 -6.60 5.30
CA ILE A 39 -16.58 -7.38 6.09
C ILE A 39 -15.17 -6.95 5.69
N GLY A 40 -14.47 -6.31 6.62
CA GLY A 40 -13.12 -5.78 6.47
C GLY A 40 -13.10 -4.27 6.21
N ALA A 41 -12.33 -3.55 7.02
CA ALA A 41 -12.05 -2.12 6.89
C ALA A 41 -10.66 -1.87 6.25
N GLY A 42 -10.29 -2.68 5.26
CA GLY A 42 -9.22 -2.36 4.31
C GLY A 42 -9.68 -1.30 3.29
N ILE A 43 -8.77 -0.83 2.43
CA ILE A 43 -9.09 0.25 1.46
C ILE A 43 -10.34 -0.03 0.61
N ALA A 44 -10.54 -1.28 0.16
CA ALA A 44 -11.72 -1.66 -0.61
C ALA A 44 -13.03 -1.54 0.20
N GLY A 45 -13.01 -1.97 1.47
CA GLY A 45 -14.17 -1.85 2.35
C GLY A 45 -14.47 -0.41 2.75
N LEU A 46 -13.42 0.39 2.98
CA LEU A 46 -13.56 1.82 3.25
C LEU A 46 -14.15 2.57 2.05
N GLU A 47 -13.71 2.26 0.83
CA GLU A 47 -14.27 2.85 -0.39
C GLU A 47 -15.73 2.44 -0.63
N ALA A 48 -16.06 1.17 -0.38
CA ALA A 48 -17.44 0.70 -0.42
C ALA A 48 -18.32 1.45 0.59
N ALA A 49 -17.85 1.60 1.83
CA ALA A 49 -18.55 2.35 2.88
C ALA A 49 -18.80 3.81 2.47
N LYS A 50 -17.77 4.50 1.95
CA LYS A 50 -17.89 5.88 1.46
C LYS A 50 -18.86 5.99 0.29
N THR A 51 -18.84 5.04 -0.63
CA THR A 51 -19.78 4.98 -1.76
C THR A 51 -21.22 4.80 -1.29
N LEU A 52 -21.47 3.91 -0.33
CA LEU A 52 -22.81 3.68 0.23
C LEU A 52 -23.30 4.89 1.04
N LEU A 53 -22.41 5.52 1.82
CA LEU A 53 -22.69 6.73 2.57
C LEU A 53 -23.16 7.86 1.63
N ASN A 54 -22.44 8.09 0.53
CA ASN A 54 -22.79 9.10 -0.47
C ASN A 54 -24.13 8.82 -1.17
N LYS A 55 -24.56 7.56 -1.21
CA LYS A 55 -25.86 7.14 -1.76
C LYS A 55 -26.97 7.09 -0.71
N GLY A 56 -26.68 7.39 0.56
CA GLY A 56 -27.64 7.31 1.66
C GLY A 56 -28.11 5.88 1.99
N VAL A 57 -27.35 4.85 1.61
CA VAL A 57 -27.65 3.45 1.92
C VAL A 57 -27.10 3.11 3.30
N SER A 58 -27.88 2.43 4.14
CA SER A 58 -27.42 2.08 5.48
C SER A 58 -26.43 0.92 5.44
N PHE A 59 -25.34 1.04 6.20
CA PHE A 59 -24.31 -0.02 6.25
C PHE A 59 -23.68 -0.17 7.61
N LEU A 60 -23.05 -1.34 7.82
CA LEU A 60 -22.18 -1.65 8.95
C LEU A 60 -20.85 -2.18 8.42
N VAL A 61 -19.73 -1.64 8.90
CA VAL A 61 -18.40 -2.19 8.63
C VAL A 61 -17.95 -3.03 9.83
N VAL A 62 -17.53 -4.26 9.58
CA VAL A 62 -17.01 -5.18 10.59
C VAL A 62 -15.54 -5.47 10.28
N GLU A 63 -14.64 -5.03 11.14
CA GLU A 63 -13.20 -5.27 11.01
C GLU A 63 -12.73 -6.22 12.12
N ALA A 64 -11.88 -7.18 11.76
CA ALA A 64 -11.35 -8.16 12.70
C ALA A 64 -10.22 -7.58 13.56
N ASN A 65 -9.50 -6.59 13.05
CA ASN A 65 -8.41 -5.91 13.75
C ASN A 65 -8.92 -4.77 14.64
N TYR A 66 -8.03 -4.31 15.53
CA TYR A 66 -8.22 -3.11 16.34
C TYR A 66 -8.01 -1.80 15.55
N ARG A 67 -7.80 -1.88 14.24
CA ARG A 67 -7.48 -0.76 13.36
C ARG A 67 -8.07 -0.97 11.96
N ILE A 68 -8.31 0.12 11.26
CA ILE A 68 -8.62 0.13 9.83
C ILE A 68 -7.34 0.06 8.96
N GLY A 69 -7.51 0.02 7.64
CA GLY A 69 -6.45 0.04 6.63
C GLY A 69 -6.01 -1.35 6.14
N GLY A 70 -6.28 -2.41 6.90
CA GLY A 70 -5.94 -3.79 6.51
C GLY A 70 -4.45 -3.95 6.22
N ARG A 71 -4.11 -4.34 4.98
CA ARG A 71 -2.73 -4.53 4.48
C ARG A 71 -2.00 -3.22 4.11
N VAL A 72 -2.64 -2.07 4.27
CA VAL A 72 -1.95 -0.76 4.14
C VAL A 72 -1.83 -0.19 5.55
N HIS A 73 -0.66 -0.38 6.16
CA HIS A 73 -0.47 -0.07 7.58
C HIS A 73 0.92 0.46 7.89
N THR A 74 0.94 1.67 8.43
CA THR A 74 2.11 2.33 8.98
C THR A 74 2.19 2.12 10.48
N ASN A 75 3.34 1.61 10.93
CA ASN A 75 3.68 1.48 12.34
C ASN A 75 4.76 2.50 12.71
N ASN A 76 4.47 3.38 13.67
CA ASN A 76 5.41 4.41 14.13
C ASN A 76 6.27 3.98 15.33
N LYS A 77 6.05 2.78 15.88
CA LYS A 77 6.64 2.32 17.16
C LYS A 77 7.84 1.41 16.96
N ILE A 78 7.83 0.55 15.95
CA ILE A 78 8.89 -0.47 15.75
C ILE A 78 10.27 0.19 15.65
N PHE A 79 10.38 1.27 14.87
CA PHE A 79 11.65 1.98 14.65
C PHE A 79 11.63 3.44 15.12
N GLY A 80 10.55 3.88 15.78
CA GLY A 80 10.38 5.28 16.17
C GLY A 80 10.17 6.26 15.00
N VAL A 81 9.97 5.73 13.79
CA VAL A 81 9.67 6.47 12.55
C VAL A 81 8.53 5.77 11.80
N PRO A 82 7.84 6.45 10.88
CA PRO A 82 6.86 5.82 10.01
C PRO A 82 7.46 4.63 9.26
N PHE A 83 6.88 3.45 9.48
CA PHE A 83 7.29 2.22 8.81
C PHE A 83 6.07 1.48 8.27
N ASP A 84 5.92 1.46 6.94
CA ASP A 84 4.90 0.65 6.31
C ASP A 84 5.27 -0.84 6.42
N THR A 85 4.42 -1.58 7.11
CA THR A 85 4.65 -2.99 7.42
C THR A 85 4.35 -3.93 6.24
N HIS A 86 3.69 -3.42 5.20
CA HIS A 86 3.16 -4.21 4.08
C HIS A 86 3.14 -3.37 2.78
N ALA A 87 1.99 -2.80 2.39
CA ALA A 87 1.92 -1.91 1.24
C ALA A 87 2.62 -0.58 1.54
N HIS A 88 3.59 -0.24 0.71
CA HIS A 88 4.45 0.94 0.86
C HIS A 88 4.43 1.82 -0.40
N TRP A 89 4.69 1.23 -1.56
CA TRP A 89 4.69 1.94 -2.84
C TRP A 89 3.28 2.38 -3.25
N MET A 90 3.14 3.67 -3.53
CA MET A 90 1.96 4.27 -4.15
C MET A 90 2.17 4.32 -5.66
N MET A 91 1.86 3.20 -6.33
CA MET A 91 2.12 3.03 -7.76
C MET A 91 1.07 3.75 -8.64
N VAL A 92 1.44 4.01 -9.90
CA VAL A 92 0.56 4.48 -10.98
C VAL A 92 -0.12 5.82 -10.65
N PRO A 93 0.65 6.90 -10.43
CA PRO A 93 0.15 8.13 -9.83
C PRO A 93 -0.97 8.81 -10.61
N ARG A 94 -0.97 8.69 -11.93
CA ARG A 94 -2.03 9.23 -12.78
C ARG A 94 -3.40 8.55 -12.61
N LYS A 95 -3.44 7.37 -11.99
CA LYS A 95 -4.67 6.59 -11.77
C LYS A 95 -4.96 6.32 -10.29
N ASN A 96 -4.05 6.66 -9.38
CA ASN A 96 -4.20 6.38 -7.95
C ASN A 96 -4.80 7.59 -7.23
N PRO A 97 -6.12 7.58 -6.92
CA PRO A 97 -6.80 8.73 -6.32
C PRO A 97 -6.29 9.03 -4.90
N LEU A 98 -5.64 8.07 -4.24
CA LEU A 98 -5.10 8.28 -2.89
C LEU A 98 -3.89 9.21 -2.88
N ILE A 99 -3.15 9.35 -3.99
CA ILE A 99 -2.02 10.29 -4.07
C ILE A 99 -2.52 11.73 -4.10
N ASP A 100 -3.52 12.01 -4.91
CA ASP A 100 -4.11 13.36 -4.99
C ASP A 100 -4.82 13.70 -3.67
N TYR A 101 -5.60 12.76 -3.13
CA TYR A 101 -6.20 12.91 -1.81
C TYR A 101 -5.15 13.19 -0.72
N ALA A 102 -4.04 12.44 -0.70
CA ALA A 102 -2.99 12.61 0.30
C ALA A 102 -2.38 14.02 0.23
N LYS A 103 -2.11 14.52 -0.98
CA LYS A 103 -1.62 15.88 -1.20
C LYS A 103 -2.64 16.93 -0.73
N GLU A 104 -3.92 16.74 -1.04
CA GLU A 104 -5.00 17.66 -0.65
C GLU A 104 -5.15 17.80 0.86
N VAL A 105 -4.99 16.70 1.61
CA VAL A 105 -5.10 16.71 3.08
C VAL A 105 -3.76 16.96 3.79
N GLY A 106 -2.70 17.28 3.03
CA GLY A 106 -1.43 17.78 3.55
C GLY A 106 -0.36 16.74 3.89
N PHE A 107 -0.48 15.49 3.42
CA PHE A 107 0.61 14.51 3.53
C PHE A 107 1.77 14.85 2.60
N ASN A 108 2.98 14.46 3.00
CA ASN A 108 4.17 14.67 2.21
C ASN A 108 4.40 13.52 1.23
N ILE A 109 3.97 13.73 -0.01
CA ILE A 109 4.06 12.75 -1.10
C ILE A 109 5.23 13.10 -2.02
N TYR A 110 6.14 12.13 -2.22
CA TYR A 110 7.36 12.31 -3.02
C TYR A 110 7.61 11.10 -3.92
N GLU A 111 8.32 11.33 -5.02
CA GLU A 111 8.65 10.30 -6.01
C GLU A 111 9.77 9.37 -5.52
N ASP A 112 9.64 8.07 -5.78
CA ASP A 112 10.73 7.13 -5.71
C ASP A 112 11.64 7.30 -6.93
N LEU A 113 12.87 7.76 -6.72
CA LEU A 113 13.83 7.94 -7.81
C LEU A 113 14.42 6.61 -8.31
N GLY A 114 14.05 5.47 -7.72
CA GLY A 114 14.48 4.14 -8.16
C GLY A 114 16.00 3.95 -8.11
N LYS A 115 16.70 4.69 -7.25
CA LYS A 115 18.17 4.65 -7.18
C LYS A 115 18.60 3.37 -6.50
N GLN A 116 19.28 2.52 -7.27
CA GLN A 116 19.81 1.25 -6.79
C GLN A 116 21.34 1.30 -6.65
N LYS A 117 21.86 0.53 -5.71
CA LYS A 117 23.28 0.21 -5.58
C LYS A 117 23.46 -1.29 -5.62
N TYR A 118 24.40 -1.75 -6.43
CA TYR A 118 24.71 -3.17 -6.55
C TYR A 118 26.00 -3.48 -5.81
N PHE A 119 25.99 -4.59 -5.09
CA PHE A 119 27.14 -5.11 -4.35
C PHE A 119 27.51 -6.49 -4.88
N VAL A 120 28.81 -6.74 -4.99
CA VAL A 120 29.39 -8.05 -5.28
C VAL A 120 30.14 -8.49 -4.03
N GLY A 121 29.51 -9.38 -3.26
CA GLY A 121 30.00 -9.71 -1.92
C GLY A 121 29.86 -8.52 -0.98
N ASP A 122 30.98 -8.02 -0.46
CA ASP A 122 31.07 -6.94 0.52
C ASP A 122 31.46 -5.57 -0.07
N ARG A 123 31.65 -5.49 -1.39
CA ARG A 123 32.02 -4.25 -2.09
C ARG A 123 30.96 -3.80 -3.10
N GLU A 124 30.91 -2.49 -3.35
CA GLU A 124 30.11 -1.94 -4.44
C GLU A 124 30.64 -2.49 -5.79
N ALA A 125 29.72 -2.75 -6.71
CA ALA A 125 30.04 -3.25 -8.05
C ALA A 125 30.90 -2.24 -8.80
N SER A 126 31.91 -2.74 -9.52
CA SER A 126 32.78 -1.93 -10.38
C SER A 126 32.04 -1.45 -11.63
N LYS A 127 32.62 -0.48 -12.35
CA LYS A 127 32.03 0.03 -13.59
C LYS A 127 31.85 -1.05 -14.67
N ASP A 128 32.82 -1.96 -14.77
CA ASP A 128 32.78 -3.04 -15.76
C ASP A 128 31.69 -4.06 -15.41
N GLU A 129 31.57 -4.40 -14.12
CA GLU A 129 30.49 -5.26 -13.62
C GLU A 129 29.10 -4.65 -13.85
N LEU A 130 28.95 -3.34 -13.64
CA LEU A 130 27.70 -2.63 -13.93
C LEU A 130 27.42 -2.56 -15.44
N ALA A 131 28.44 -2.50 -16.29
CA ALA A 131 28.28 -2.58 -17.73
C ALA A 131 27.78 -3.97 -18.15
N ASP A 132 28.36 -5.05 -17.60
CA ASP A 132 27.90 -6.42 -17.83
C ASP A 132 26.46 -6.66 -17.34
N LEU A 133 26.11 -6.06 -16.19
CA LEU A 133 24.74 -6.09 -15.67
C LEU A 133 23.77 -5.41 -16.65
N SER A 134 24.13 -4.22 -17.15
CA SER A 134 23.33 -3.50 -18.14
C SER A 134 23.11 -4.31 -19.43
N ILE A 135 24.17 -4.94 -19.95
CA ILE A 135 24.09 -5.85 -21.12
C ILE A 135 23.18 -7.05 -20.83
N THR A 136 23.15 -7.54 -19.60
CA THR A 136 22.28 -8.64 -19.19
C THR A 136 20.82 -8.22 -19.10
N TYR A 137 20.51 -7.05 -18.53
CA TYR A 137 19.16 -6.46 -18.57
C TYR A 137 18.67 -6.24 -20.00
N GLN A 138 19.51 -5.75 -20.90
CA GLN A 138 19.15 -5.57 -22.31
C GLN A 138 18.81 -6.92 -22.98
N ALA A 139 19.58 -7.97 -22.70
CA ALA A 139 19.30 -9.30 -23.21
C ALA A 139 18.00 -9.89 -22.63
N PHE A 140 17.75 -9.70 -21.33
CA PHE A 140 16.49 -10.09 -20.69
C PHE A 140 15.31 -9.43 -21.39
N ASN A 141 15.31 -8.10 -21.47
CA ASN A 141 14.22 -7.34 -22.08
C ASN A 141 13.98 -7.74 -23.53
N LYS A 142 15.05 -7.97 -24.30
CA LYS A 142 14.94 -8.45 -25.68
C LYS A 142 14.26 -9.82 -25.75
N LYS A 143 14.70 -10.80 -24.96
CA LYS A 143 14.16 -12.16 -24.98
C LYS A 143 12.72 -12.24 -24.49
N ILE A 144 12.38 -11.53 -23.42
CA ILE A 144 11.00 -11.41 -22.93
C ILE A 144 10.11 -10.80 -24.00
N LYS A 145 10.55 -9.69 -24.62
CA LYS A 145 9.83 -9.04 -25.71
C LYS A 145 9.60 -10.00 -26.90
N GLU A 146 10.64 -10.72 -27.32
CA GLU A 146 10.54 -11.70 -28.42
C GLU A 146 9.56 -12.83 -28.10
N SER A 147 9.57 -13.35 -26.87
CA SER A 147 8.60 -14.35 -26.40
C SER A 147 7.16 -13.82 -26.48
N VAL A 148 6.90 -12.62 -25.98
CA VAL A 148 5.58 -11.98 -26.06
C VAL A 148 5.10 -11.84 -27.51
N TYR A 149 5.95 -11.37 -28.41
CA TYR A 149 5.58 -11.22 -29.83
C TYR A 149 5.52 -12.53 -30.61
N SER A 150 6.09 -13.62 -30.10
CA SER A 150 5.97 -14.94 -30.72
C SER A 150 4.57 -15.54 -30.57
N GLY A 151 3.75 -15.00 -29.66
CA GLY A 151 2.44 -15.56 -29.33
C GLY A 151 2.52 -16.85 -28.52
N ALA A 152 3.60 -17.01 -27.73
CA ALA A 152 3.74 -18.14 -26.81
C ALA A 152 2.54 -18.19 -25.84
N VAL A 153 2.01 -19.39 -25.62
CA VAL A 153 0.86 -19.66 -24.76
C VAL A 153 1.03 -21.00 -24.07
N GLY A 154 0.29 -21.23 -22.97
CA GLY A 154 0.33 -22.51 -22.25
C GLY A 154 1.70 -22.76 -21.63
N GLU A 155 2.20 -23.99 -21.73
CA GLU A 155 3.46 -24.40 -21.10
C GLU A 155 4.69 -23.63 -21.63
N ASP A 156 4.62 -23.10 -22.85
CA ASP A 156 5.71 -22.30 -23.45
C ASP A 156 5.70 -20.83 -23.01
N ASP A 157 4.61 -20.35 -22.39
CA ASP A 157 4.49 -18.98 -21.87
C ASP A 157 5.08 -18.86 -20.46
N ASN A 158 6.38 -19.10 -20.37
CA ASN A 158 7.13 -18.92 -19.13
C ASN A 158 8.49 -18.27 -19.39
N ALA A 159 8.98 -17.51 -18.41
CA ALA A 159 10.22 -16.77 -18.55
C ALA A 159 11.47 -17.67 -18.66
N ARG A 160 11.46 -18.89 -18.10
CA ARG A 160 12.59 -19.84 -18.21
C ARG A 160 12.81 -20.23 -19.66
N THR A 161 11.74 -20.64 -20.35
CA THR A 161 11.74 -20.95 -21.78
C THR A 161 12.12 -19.72 -22.61
N ALA A 162 11.53 -18.55 -22.33
CA ALA A 162 11.83 -17.31 -23.04
C ALA A 162 13.31 -16.91 -22.94
N LEU A 163 13.90 -17.03 -21.76
CA LEU A 163 15.29 -16.63 -21.51
C LEU A 163 16.30 -17.65 -22.03
N GLY A 164 15.98 -18.94 -21.95
CA GLY A 164 16.88 -20.03 -22.36
C GLY A 164 18.09 -20.22 -21.44
N GLU A 165 18.69 -21.41 -21.48
CA GLU A 165 19.79 -21.79 -20.59
C GLU A 165 21.07 -20.96 -20.77
N ASP A 166 21.28 -20.38 -21.95
CA ASP A 166 22.42 -19.50 -22.23
C ASP A 166 22.35 -18.20 -21.42
N PHE A 167 21.15 -17.69 -21.15
CA PHE A 167 20.96 -16.47 -20.37
C PHE A 167 21.44 -16.65 -18.93
N PHE A 168 21.11 -17.78 -18.31
CA PHE A 168 21.49 -18.07 -16.92
C PHE A 168 22.98 -18.35 -16.72
N LYS A 169 23.72 -18.62 -17.79
CA LYS A 169 25.19 -18.76 -17.77
C LYS A 169 25.93 -17.42 -17.79
N ARG A 170 25.22 -16.30 -18.02
CA ARG A 170 25.80 -14.95 -17.94
C ARG A 170 26.15 -14.59 -16.49
N PRO A 171 27.18 -13.76 -16.26
CA PRO A 171 27.57 -13.34 -14.90
C PRO A 171 26.42 -12.82 -14.04
N TRP A 172 25.44 -12.14 -14.66
CA TRP A 172 24.29 -11.54 -13.98
C TRP A 172 22.95 -12.22 -14.31
N GLY A 173 22.97 -13.38 -14.98
CA GLY A 173 21.75 -14.02 -15.51
C GLY A 173 20.72 -14.30 -14.42
N TYR A 174 21.13 -14.97 -13.34
CA TYR A 174 20.24 -15.23 -12.21
C TYR A 174 19.81 -13.97 -11.47
N THR A 175 20.70 -12.99 -11.30
CA THR A 175 20.37 -11.73 -10.63
C THR A 175 19.25 -10.99 -11.38
N VAL A 176 19.39 -10.82 -12.69
CA VAL A 176 18.39 -10.15 -13.52
C VAL A 176 17.09 -10.95 -13.61
N ALA A 177 17.16 -12.27 -13.74
CA ALA A 177 15.97 -13.12 -13.72
C ALA A 177 15.22 -13.05 -12.38
N SER A 178 15.95 -12.92 -11.26
CA SER A 178 15.34 -12.83 -9.92
C SER A 178 14.64 -11.48 -9.70
N ASP A 179 15.18 -10.40 -10.25
CA ASP A 179 14.59 -9.05 -10.13
C ASP A 179 13.16 -9.00 -10.71
N TYR A 180 12.95 -9.61 -11.87
CA TYR A 180 11.62 -9.65 -12.49
C TYR A 180 10.79 -10.88 -12.12
N GLY A 181 11.40 -11.98 -11.71
CA GLY A 181 10.70 -13.17 -11.25
C GLY A 181 10.39 -13.10 -9.76
N VAL A 182 11.35 -13.54 -8.94
CA VAL A 182 11.15 -13.72 -7.50
C VAL A 182 10.78 -12.41 -6.81
N TRP A 183 11.41 -11.30 -7.18
CA TRP A 183 11.16 -10.01 -6.56
C TRP A 183 9.85 -9.37 -7.02
N ASN A 184 9.63 -9.23 -8.33
CA ASN A 184 8.45 -8.54 -8.85
C ASN A 184 7.19 -9.43 -8.89
N MET A 185 7.32 -10.66 -9.38
CA MET A 185 6.20 -11.58 -9.58
C MET A 185 5.98 -12.56 -8.43
N ALA A 186 6.90 -12.62 -7.46
CA ALA A 186 6.90 -13.63 -6.39
C ALA A 186 6.88 -15.09 -6.91
N GLN A 187 7.50 -15.32 -8.06
CA GLN A 187 7.52 -16.62 -8.77
C GLN A 187 8.90 -16.92 -9.35
N ASN A 188 9.24 -18.21 -9.49
CA ASN A 188 10.44 -18.60 -10.23
C ASN A 188 10.26 -18.37 -11.73
N SER A 189 11.35 -18.32 -12.49
CA SER A 189 11.29 -18.06 -13.94
C SER A 189 10.41 -19.05 -14.72
N GLU A 190 10.20 -20.26 -14.21
CA GLU A 190 9.34 -21.27 -14.84
C GLU A 190 7.84 -21.06 -14.55
N ASP A 191 7.50 -20.22 -13.56
CA ASP A 191 6.17 -20.10 -12.99
C ASP A 191 5.48 -18.76 -13.28
N TRP A 192 6.06 -17.90 -14.12
CA TRP A 192 5.41 -16.64 -14.53
C TRP A 192 5.48 -16.40 -16.04
N SER A 193 4.37 -15.84 -16.56
CA SER A 193 4.15 -15.56 -17.96
C SER A 193 4.77 -14.22 -18.40
N PRO A 194 5.70 -14.23 -19.38
CA PRO A 194 6.12 -13.03 -20.10
C PRO A 194 4.96 -12.17 -20.59
N ASN A 195 3.87 -12.77 -21.09
CA ASN A 195 2.71 -12.02 -21.55
C ASN A 195 1.99 -11.29 -20.42
N ASP A 196 1.75 -11.94 -19.28
CA ASP A 196 1.07 -11.33 -18.14
C ASP A 196 1.90 -10.18 -17.57
N TRP A 197 3.20 -10.38 -17.42
CA TRP A 197 4.11 -9.34 -16.95
C TRP A 197 4.16 -8.15 -17.92
N TRP A 198 4.25 -8.42 -19.23
CA TRP A 198 4.33 -7.37 -20.25
C TRP A 198 3.07 -6.51 -20.32
N ASN A 199 1.91 -7.11 -20.03
CA ASN A 199 0.63 -6.42 -19.99
C ASN A 199 0.28 -5.86 -18.59
N SER A 200 1.14 -6.06 -17.60
CA SER A 200 0.95 -5.52 -16.26
C SER A 200 0.96 -3.98 -16.28
N ILE A 201 0.21 -3.38 -15.36
CA ILE A 201 0.17 -1.91 -15.23
C ILE A 201 1.44 -1.48 -14.50
N GLY A 202 2.45 -1.07 -15.26
CA GLY A 202 3.60 -0.33 -14.73
C GLY A 202 3.27 1.14 -14.47
N GLY A 203 4.10 1.82 -13.70
CA GLY A 203 4.02 3.26 -13.48
C GLY A 203 5.13 3.75 -12.56
N ASP A 204 5.26 5.07 -12.47
CA ASP A 204 6.16 5.70 -11.52
C ASP A 204 5.72 5.36 -10.09
N ASP A 205 6.68 5.24 -9.19
CA ASP A 205 6.46 4.90 -7.79
C ASP A 205 6.57 6.14 -6.92
N TRP A 206 5.66 6.25 -5.95
CA TRP A 206 5.63 7.36 -5.00
C TRP A 206 5.55 6.84 -3.58
N PHE A 207 6.01 7.66 -2.65
CA PHE A 207 6.02 7.40 -1.22
C PHE A 207 5.33 8.52 -0.45
N CYS A 208 4.94 8.21 0.78
CA CYS A 208 4.46 9.16 1.77
C CYS A 208 5.43 9.17 2.96
N ALA A 209 5.93 10.34 3.36
CA ALA A 209 6.88 10.44 4.46
C ALA A 209 6.26 9.97 5.80
N GLU A 210 4.96 10.18 5.96
CA GLU A 210 4.16 9.72 7.10
C GLU A 210 3.66 8.27 6.97
N GLY A 211 3.99 7.60 5.85
CA GLY A 211 3.61 6.23 5.54
C GLY A 211 2.25 6.09 4.84
N TYR A 212 2.16 5.14 3.90
CA TYR A 212 0.97 4.93 3.10
C TYR A 212 -0.23 4.47 3.94
N GLY A 213 0.02 3.66 4.98
CA GLY A 213 -1.03 3.28 5.92
C GLY A 213 -1.65 4.45 6.68
N SER A 214 -0.89 5.53 6.94
CA SER A 214 -1.42 6.75 7.54
C SER A 214 -2.41 7.46 6.62
N VAL A 215 -2.12 7.48 5.31
CA VAL A 215 -3.04 8.02 4.29
C VAL A 215 -4.35 7.23 4.27
N VAL A 216 -4.29 5.89 4.22
CA VAL A 216 -5.49 5.04 4.18
C VAL A 216 -6.28 5.14 5.49
N ALA A 217 -5.61 5.21 6.63
CA ALA A 217 -6.27 5.39 7.92
C ALA A 217 -6.97 6.76 8.04
N HIS A 218 -6.40 7.81 7.45
CA HIS A 218 -7.05 9.12 7.36
C HIS A 218 -8.21 9.11 6.36
N TYR A 219 -8.07 8.41 5.24
CA TYR A 219 -9.12 8.26 4.22
C TYR A 219 -10.40 7.61 4.76
N GLY A 220 -10.26 6.67 5.71
CA GLY A 220 -11.38 5.94 6.29
C GLY A 220 -12.09 6.59 7.46
N GLN A 221 -11.71 7.82 7.84
CA GLN A 221 -12.35 8.61 8.90
C GLN A 221 -13.48 9.48 8.34
#